data_AF-A0A1I3W7W7-F1
#
_entry.id   AF-A0A1I3W7W7-F1
#
_cell.length_a   1.000
_cell.length_b   1.000
_cell.length_c   1.000
_cell.angle_alpha   90.00
_cell.angle_beta   90.00
_cell.angle_gamma   90.00
#
_symmetry.space_group_name_H-M   'P 1'
#
loop_
_entity.id
_entity.type
_entity.pdbx_description
1 polymer ?
#
loop_
_entity_poly.entity_id
_entity_poly.type
_entity_poly.pdbx_seq_one_letter_code
_entity_poly.pdbx_strand_id
1 'polypeptide(L)' 'MTESPGDLVRVHTENGITTVTLNQPEKRNSLSMPMMQALSEVFSQLEYSA' A
#
# COMPACT_ATOMS: atom_id res chain seq x y z
N MET A 1 -16.27 1.61 11.20
CA MET A 1 -15.57 0.63 10.34
C MET A 1 -14.10 1.02 10.32
N THR A 2 -13.19 0.18 10.81
CA THR A 2 -11.75 0.37 10.67
C THR A 2 -11.33 -0.19 9.31
N GLU A 3 -10.80 0.66 8.43
CA GLU A 3 -10.28 0.24 7.12
C GLU A 3 -9.05 -0.65 7.37
N SER A 4 -9.01 -1.85 6.79
CA SER A 4 -7.87 -2.76 6.95
C SER A 4 -6.76 -2.37 5.95
N PRO A 5 -5.47 -2.62 6.24
CA PRO A 5 -4.37 -2.23 5.36
C PRO A 5 -4.50 -2.75 3.92
N GLY A 6 -5.03 -3.97 3.75
CA GLY A 6 -5.31 -4.56 2.42
C GLY A 6 -6.43 -3.89 1.63
N ASP A 7 -7.25 -3.06 2.29
CA ASP A 7 -8.26 -2.23 1.62
C ASP A 7 -7.63 -0.95 1.05
N LEU A 8 -6.57 -0.44 1.69
CA LEU A 8 -5.90 0.82 1.31
C LEU A 8 -4.91 0.62 0.16
N VAL A 9 -4.06 -0.41 0.28
CA VAL A 9 -2.99 -0.69 -0.67
C VAL A 9 -2.94 -2.18 -1.00
N ARG A 10 -2.66 -2.51 -2.25
CA ARG A 10 -2.40 -3.88 -2.71
C ARG A 10 -0.95 -4.00 -3.13
N VAL A 11 -0.29 -5.05 -2.66
CA VAL A 11 1.11 -5.34 -2.96
C VAL A 11 1.17 -6.63 -3.77
N HIS A 12 1.88 -6.60 -4.89
CA HIS A 12 2.13 -7.76 -5.74
C HIS A 12 3.60 -7.77 -6.15
N THR A 13 4.31 -8.86 -5.88
CA THR A 13 5.72 -9.02 -6.25
C THR A 13 5.85 -10.11 -7.30
N GLU A 14 6.46 -9.77 -8.42
CA GLU A 14 6.69 -10.70 -9.53
C GLU A 14 8.02 -10.37 -10.20
N ASN A 15 8.84 -11.39 -10.46
CA ASN A 15 10.15 -11.26 -11.13
C ASN A 15 11.07 -10.21 -10.49
N GLY A 16 11.04 -10.07 -9.16
CA GLY A 16 11.83 -9.09 -8.42
C GLY A 16 11.30 -7.65 -8.49
N ILE A 17 10.15 -7.43 -9.13
CA ILE A 17 9.47 -6.13 -9.19
C ILE A 17 8.28 -6.18 -8.23
N THR A 18 8.29 -5.30 -7.23
CA THR A 18 7.12 -5.09 -6.38
C THR A 18 6.27 -3.94 -6.91
N THR A 19 5.01 -4.25 -7.22
CA THR A 19 3.98 -3.29 -7.59
C THR A 19 3.11 -2.97 -6.38
N VAL A 20 3.02 -1.70 -6.03
CA VAL A 20 2.14 -1.19 -4.95
C VAL A 20 1.00 -0.39 -5.59
N THR A 21 -0.23 -0.84 -5.41
CA THR A 21 -1.44 -0.24 -5.99
C THR A 21 -2.27 0.42 -4.91
N LEU A 22 -2.60 1.71 -5.08
CA LEU A 22 -3.57 2.40 -4.24
C LEU A 22 -4.99 1.89 -4.55
N ASN A 23 -5.74 1.47 -3.53
CA ASN A 23 -6.99 0.72 -3.68
C ASN A 23 -8.22 1.45 -3.11
N GLN A 24 -8.25 2.79 -3.19
CA GLN A 24 -9.41 3.62 -2.83
C GLN A 24 -9.93 4.45 -4.02
N PRO A 25 -10.43 3.81 -5.09
CA PRO A 25 -10.90 4.52 -6.28
C PRO A 25 -12.05 5.50 -5.98
N GLU A 26 -12.94 5.16 -5.05
CA GLU A 26 -14.06 6.00 -4.60
C GLU A 26 -13.59 7.30 -3.93
N LYS A 27 -12.39 7.31 -3.35
CA LYS A 27 -11.72 8.51 -2.81
C LYS A 27 -10.65 9.05 -3.76
N ARG A 28 -10.70 8.67 -5.05
CA ARG A 28 -9.73 9.06 -6.09
C ARG A 28 -8.28 8.73 -5.73
N ASN A 29 -8.06 7.67 -4.96
CA ASN A 29 -6.75 7.29 -4.42
C ASN A 29 -6.05 8.44 -3.70
N SER A 30 -6.83 9.27 -3.00
CA SER A 30 -6.28 10.38 -2.22
C SER A 30 -5.30 9.86 -1.16
N LEU A 31 -4.18 10.58 -1.03
CA LEU A 31 -3.14 10.28 -0.06
C LEU A 31 -3.53 10.79 1.34
N SER A 32 -4.53 10.13 1.92
CA SER A 32 -4.94 10.37 3.31
C SER A 32 -3.87 9.88 4.30
N MET A 33 -3.94 10.30 5.58
CA MET A 33 -3.02 9.83 6.62
C MET A 33 -2.96 8.30 6.73
N PRO A 34 -4.10 7.57 6.74
CA PRO A 34 -4.08 6.10 6.71
C PRO A 34 -3.38 5.54 5.47
N MET A 35 -3.57 6.14 4.30
CA MET A 35 -2.92 5.71 3.05
C MET A 35 -1.40 5.90 3.12
N MET A 36 -0.94 7.04 3.64
CA MET A 36 0.49 7.31 3.81
C MET A 36 1.13 6.36 4.83
N GLN A 37 0.44 6.06 5.93
CA GLN A 37 0.90 5.08 6.92
C GLN A 37 1.01 3.68 6.29
N ALA A 38 0.00 3.23 5.55
CA ALA A 38 0.02 1.95 4.85
C ALA A 38 1.16 1.87 3.81
N LEU A 39 1.41 2.96 3.06
CA LEU A 39 2.54 3.03 2.13
C LEU A 39 3.88 2.96 2.86
N SER A 40 4.04 3.68 3.97
CA SER A 40 5.26 3.66 4.78
C SER A 40 5.56 2.25 5.29
N GLU A 41 4.56 1.54 5.81
CA GLU A 41 4.72 0.17 6.29
C GLU A 41 5.13 -0.78 5.16
N VAL A 42 4.49 -0.68 3.99
CA VAL A 42 4.83 -1.49 2.82
C VAL A 42 6.27 -1.22 2.38
N PHE A 43 6.69 0.03 2.25
CA PHE A 43 8.05 0.35 1.81
C PHE A 43 9.11 -0.08 2.83
N SER A 44 8.87 0.09 4.13
CA SER A 44 9.78 -0.43 5.15
C SER A 44 9.92 -1.95 5.08
N GLN A 45 8.84 -2.70 4.83
CA GLN A 45 8.93 -4.16 4.64
C GLN A 45 9.73 -4.56 3.40
N LEU A 46 9.65 -3.75 2.33
CA LEU A 46 10.43 -3.98 1.11
C LEU A 46 11.92 -3.72 1.31
N GLU A 47 12.29 -2.70 2.10
CA GLU A 47 13.69 -2.43 2.45
C GLU A 47 14.34 -3.57 3.22
N TYR A 48 13.59 -4.29 4.05
CA TYR A 48 14.11 -5.44 4.81
C TYR A 48 14.08 -6.78 4.06
N SER A 49 13.50 -6.83 2.86
CA SER A 49 13.39 -8.06 2.06
C SER A 49 14.31 -8.07 0.83
N ALA A 50 15.10 -7.02 0.62
CA ALA A 50 16.17 -6.93 -0.38
C ALA A 50 17.53 -7.32 0.20
#